data_AF-A0A7Z2JJK4-F1
#
_entry.id   AF-A0A7Z2JJK4-F1
#
_cell.length_a   1.000
_cell.length_b   1.000
_cell.length_c   1.000
_cell.angle_alpha   90.00
_cell.angle_beta   90.00
_cell.angle_gamma   90.00
#
_symmetry.space_group_name_H-M   'P 1'
#
loop_
_entity.id
_entity.type
_entity.pdbx_description
1 polymer ?
#
loop_
_entity_poly.entity_id
_entity_poly.type
_entity_poly.pdbx_seq_one_letter_code
_entity_poly.pdbx_strand_id
1 'polypeptide(L)'
;MRTFLELHEDEIGDFLANAMADEIESLAQGKPVIPFASRDVTTTLGDRVIEGQSVNGRIEEAFRDYLDSREWQTTSGQTIDAADAGVSHKKKHPNSSKNKARAAFVDTGLYQASFRAWLTNDES
;
A
#
# COMPACT_ATOMS: atom_id res chain seq x y z
N MET A 1 -3.83 -18.18 0.40
CA MET A 1 -2.77 -17.16 0.48
C MET A 1 -3.52 -15.85 0.68
N ARG A 2 -3.51 -15.27 1.89
CA ARG A 2 -4.22 -14.02 2.12
C ARG A 2 -3.41 -12.86 1.55
N THR A 3 -4.06 -11.98 0.81
CA THR A 3 -3.44 -10.80 0.21
C THR A 3 -3.35 -9.66 1.23
N PHE A 4 -2.57 -8.61 0.95
CA PHE A 4 -2.52 -7.39 1.80
C PHE A 4 -3.93 -6.86 2.09
N LEU A 5 -4.79 -6.77 1.07
CA LEU A 5 -6.15 -6.27 1.20
C LEU A 5 -7.01 -7.11 2.15
N GLU A 6 -6.79 -8.43 2.20
CA GLU A 6 -7.52 -9.34 3.09
C GLU A 6 -7.01 -9.31 4.53
N LEU A 7 -5.76 -8.87 4.75
CA LEU A 7 -5.18 -8.73 6.09
C LEU A 7 -5.55 -7.39 6.71
N HIS A 8 -5.59 -6.34 5.90
CA HIS A 8 -5.90 -4.97 6.32
C HIS A 8 -7.32 -4.55 5.92
N GLU A 9 -8.23 -5.50 5.67
CA GLU A 9 -9.60 -5.21 5.22
C GLU A 9 -10.33 -4.28 6.21
N ASP A 10 -10.24 -4.58 7.50
CA ASP A 10 -10.88 -3.79 8.57
C ASP A 10 -10.31 -2.36 8.61
N GLU A 11 -8.98 -2.23 8.55
CA GLU A 11 -8.29 -0.93 8.59
C GLU A 11 -8.58 -0.07 7.35
N ILE A 12 -8.53 -0.68 6.16
CA ILE A 12 -8.88 -0.03 4.90
C ILE A 12 -10.37 0.35 4.89
N GLY A 13 -11.22 -0.53 5.43
CA GLY A 13 -12.65 -0.28 5.62
C GLY A 13 -12.92 0.94 6.50
N ASP A 14 -12.19 1.08 7.61
CA ASP A 14 -12.29 2.25 8.48
C ASP A 14 -11.85 3.55 7.77
N PHE A 15 -10.78 3.52 6.98
CA PHE A 15 -10.36 4.70 6.21
C PHE A 15 -11.45 5.15 5.22
N LEU A 16 -12.08 4.20 4.53
CA LEU A 16 -13.17 4.48 3.60
C LEU A 16 -14.44 4.93 4.32
N ALA A 17 -14.80 4.30 5.44
CA ALA A 17 -15.97 4.66 6.23
C ALA A 17 -15.87 6.08 6.77
N ASN A 18 -14.69 6.48 7.26
CA ASN A 18 -14.43 7.85 7.71
C ASN A 18 -14.54 8.85 6.55
N ALA A 19 -14.01 8.54 5.37
CA ALA A 19 -14.17 9.42 4.19
C ALA A 19 -15.64 9.61 3.83
N MET A 20 -16.44 8.54 3.88
CA MET A 20 -17.87 8.60 3.61
C MET A 20 -18.62 9.41 4.67
N ALA A 21 -18.26 9.26 5.95
CA ALA A 21 -18.87 10.02 7.04
C ALA A 21 -18.63 11.54 6.86
N ASP A 22 -17.40 11.93 6.56
CA ASP A 22 -17.03 13.34 6.29
C ASP A 22 -17.78 13.91 5.08
N GLU A 23 -18.03 13.09 4.06
CA GLU A 23 -18.79 13.48 2.88
C GLU A 23 -20.28 13.68 3.19
N ILE A 24 -20.87 12.77 3.98
CA ILE A 24 -22.25 12.91 4.45
C ILE A 24 -22.39 14.17 5.31
N GLU A 25 -21.43 14.45 6.19
CA GLU A 25 -21.43 15.68 6.99
C GLU A 25 -21.32 16.94 6.11
N SER A 26 -20.43 16.92 5.12
CA SER A 26 -20.26 18.03 4.18
C SER A 26 -21.55 18.31 3.40
N LEU A 27 -22.25 17.26 2.96
CA LEU A 27 -23.55 17.37 2.31
C LEU A 27 -24.61 17.95 3.27
N ALA A 28 -24.64 17.49 4.52
CA ALA A 28 -25.56 18.01 5.54
C ALA A 28 -25.30 19.49 5.86
N GLN A 29 -24.06 19.95 5.74
CA GLN A 29 -23.67 21.36 5.87
C GLN A 29 -23.95 22.20 4.62
N GLY A 30 -24.52 21.62 3.55
CA GLY A 30 -24.84 22.31 2.31
C GLY A 30 -23.61 22.66 1.45
N LYS A 31 -22.46 22.03 1.73
CA LYS A 31 -21.27 22.18 0.89
C LYS A 31 -21.45 21.40 -0.41
N PRO A 32 -20.94 21.89 -1.54
CA PRO A 32 -20.93 21.11 -2.78
C PRO A 32 -20.07 19.87 -2.59
N VAL A 33 -20.70 18.70 -2.49
CA VAL A 33 -20.02 17.41 -2.59
C VAL A 33 -19.94 17.00 -4.06
N ILE A 34 -18.78 16.50 -4.48
CA ILE A 34 -18.66 15.86 -5.79
C ILE A 34 -19.50 14.59 -5.67
N PRO A 35 -20.55 14.42 -6.49
CA PRO A 35 -21.43 13.28 -6.34
C PRO A 35 -20.61 12.00 -6.46
N PHE A 36 -21.07 10.92 -5.81
CA PHE A 36 -20.66 9.51 -5.98
C PHE A 36 -20.79 9.00 -7.45
N ALA A 37 -20.72 9.89 -8.43
CA ALA A 37 -20.95 9.67 -9.85
C ALA A 37 -19.77 9.00 -10.55
N SER A 38 -18.59 8.91 -9.92
CA SER A 38 -17.55 8.04 -10.44
C SER A 38 -17.79 6.62 -9.93
N ARG A 39 -17.82 5.66 -10.85
CA ARG A 39 -17.99 4.22 -10.55
C ARG A 39 -16.89 3.63 -9.67
N ASP A 40 -15.82 4.38 -9.48
CA ASP A 40 -14.65 3.95 -8.73
C ASP A 40 -14.59 4.64 -7.36
N VAL A 41 -14.93 3.87 -6.34
CA VAL A 41 -14.90 4.26 -4.92
C VAL A 41 -13.46 4.56 -4.48
N THR A 42 -12.49 3.80 -4.98
CA THR A 42 -11.06 4.00 -4.74
C THR A 42 -10.50 5.26 -5.37
N THR A 43 -11.06 5.76 -6.47
CA THR A 43 -10.66 7.06 -7.03
C THR A 43 -11.39 8.23 -6.34
N THR A 44 -12.67 8.10 -6.03
CA THR A 44 -13.48 9.20 -5.47
C THR A 44 -13.33 9.42 -3.98
N LEU A 45 -13.28 8.35 -3.19
CA LEU A 45 -12.96 8.40 -1.76
C LEU A 45 -11.46 8.36 -1.52
N GLY A 46 -10.70 7.71 -2.39
CA GLY A 46 -9.24 7.59 -2.24
C GLY A 46 -8.50 8.92 -2.20
N ASP A 47 -8.93 9.91 -2.99
CA ASP A 47 -8.31 11.24 -2.99
C ASP A 47 -8.76 12.14 -1.82
N ARG A 48 -9.71 11.68 -1.00
CA ARG A 48 -10.23 12.47 0.13
C ARG A 48 -9.23 12.53 1.26
N VAL A 49 -8.96 13.75 1.70
CA VAL A 49 -8.02 14.05 2.78
C VAL A 49 -8.75 14.00 4.12
N ILE A 50 -8.38 13.01 4.94
CA ILE A 50 -8.83 12.86 6.33
C ILE A 50 -7.64 13.16 7.24
N GLU A 51 -7.79 14.12 8.14
CA GLU A 51 -6.76 14.55 9.09
C GLU A 51 -5.39 14.87 8.44
N GLY A 52 -5.40 15.39 7.21
CA GLY A 52 -4.19 15.84 6.49
C GLY A 52 -3.55 14.83 5.55
N GLN A 53 -4.10 13.61 5.40
CA GLN A 53 -3.63 12.59 4.44
C GLN A 53 -4.80 12.02 3.63
N SER A 54 -4.57 11.73 2.34
CA SER A 54 -5.60 11.10 1.51
C SER A 54 -5.84 9.64 1.93
N VAL A 55 -7.04 9.11 1.71
CA VAL A 55 -7.33 7.69 1.95
C VAL A 55 -6.36 6.79 1.19
N ASN A 56 -6.11 7.06 -0.09
CA ASN A 56 -5.11 6.33 -0.88
C ASN A 56 -3.70 6.46 -0.28
N GLY A 57 -3.36 7.64 0.25
CA GLY A 57 -2.09 7.85 0.96
C GLY A 57 -1.99 7.03 2.26
N ARG A 58 -3.09 6.86 2.99
CA ARG A 58 -3.15 5.99 4.19
C ARG A 58 -3.01 4.51 3.82
N ILE A 59 -3.68 4.08 2.76
CA ILE A 59 -3.57 2.71 2.24
C ILE A 59 -2.15 2.44 1.72
N GLU A 60 -1.52 3.41 1.03
CA GLU A 60 -0.13 3.30 0.57
C GLU A 60 0.86 3.18 1.73
N GLU A 61 0.65 3.96 2.79
CA GLU A 61 1.46 3.88 4.01
C GLU A 61 1.31 2.53 4.71
N ALA A 62 0.09 2.03 4.87
CA ALA A 62 -0.16 0.69 5.41
C ALA A 62 0.52 -0.41 4.57
N PHE A 63 0.48 -0.27 3.23
CA PHE A 63 1.17 -1.20 2.35
C PHE A 63 2.70 -1.14 2.47
N ARG A 64 3.26 0.06 2.64
CA ARG A 64 4.70 0.24 2.91
C ARG A 64 5.09 -0.48 4.20
N ASP A 65 4.33 -0.25 5.26
CA ASP A 65 4.63 -0.81 6.58
C ASP A 65 4.46 -2.34 6.58
N TYR A 66 3.51 -2.87 5.82
CA TYR A 66 3.36 -4.32 5.54
C TYR A 66 4.59 -4.94 4.85
N LEU A 67 5.21 -4.21 3.90
CA LEU A 67 6.43 -4.66 3.23
C LEU A 67 7.66 -4.60 4.17
N ASP A 68 7.80 -3.49 4.90
CA ASP A 68 8.95 -3.22 5.77
C ASP A 68 8.98 -4.13 7.00
N SER A 69 7.82 -4.39 7.59
CA SER A 69 7.65 -5.30 8.74
C SER A 69 7.87 -6.78 8.39
N ARG A 70 7.96 -7.12 7.10
CA ARG A 70 8.01 -8.50 6.58
C ARG A 70 6.77 -9.34 6.89
N GLU A 71 5.64 -8.71 7.21
CA GLU A 71 4.39 -9.40 7.51
C GLU A 71 3.95 -10.32 6.36
N TRP A 72 4.24 -9.93 5.11
CA TRP A 72 4.03 -10.73 3.91
C TRP A 72 4.69 -12.12 3.90
N GLN A 73 5.70 -12.36 4.73
CA GLN A 73 6.34 -13.69 4.84
C GLN A 73 5.40 -14.70 5.48
N THR A 74 4.63 -14.26 6.47
CA THR A 74 3.67 -15.11 7.18
C THR A 74 2.56 -15.61 6.27
N THR A 75 2.16 -14.79 5.30
CA THR A 75 1.06 -15.10 4.36
C THR A 75 1.52 -15.73 3.06
N SER A 76 2.73 -15.43 2.60
CA SER A 76 3.28 -15.99 1.36
C SER A 76 4.01 -17.32 1.55
N GLY A 77 4.51 -17.59 2.76
CA GLY A 77 5.37 -18.75 3.03
C GLY A 77 6.72 -18.71 2.31
N GLN A 78 7.08 -17.57 1.69
CA GLN A 78 8.34 -17.42 0.99
C GLN A 78 9.45 -17.05 1.97
N THR A 79 10.60 -17.74 1.86
CA THR A 79 11.79 -17.43 2.66
C THR A 79 12.66 -16.41 1.95
N ILE A 80 13.34 -15.58 2.73
CA ILE A 80 14.25 -14.54 2.23
C ILE A 80 15.70 -14.81 2.63
N ASP A 81 16.04 -16.08 2.86
CA ASP A 81 17.34 -16.52 3.39
C ASP A 81 18.50 -15.97 2.53
N ALA A 82 18.30 -15.87 1.22
CA ALA A 82 19.29 -15.28 0.32
C ALA A 82 19.47 -13.76 0.49
N ALA A 83 18.40 -13.03 0.82
CA ALA A 83 18.46 -11.60 1.11
C ALA A 83 19.10 -11.34 2.48
N ASP A 84 18.75 -12.13 3.49
CA ASP A 84 19.35 -12.08 4.83
C ASP A 84 20.84 -12.45 4.79
N ALA A 85 21.22 -13.43 3.97
CA ALA A 85 22.62 -13.78 3.70
C ALA A 85 23.36 -12.77 2.80
N GLY A 86 22.70 -11.70 2.34
CA GLY A 86 23.33 -10.66 1.53
C GLY A 86 23.72 -11.10 0.12
N VAL A 87 23.12 -12.16 -0.40
CA VAL A 87 23.47 -12.75 -1.71
C VAL A 87 23.15 -11.77 -2.83
N SER A 88 24.17 -11.37 -3.59
CA SER A 88 24.02 -10.43 -4.70
C SER A 88 24.87 -10.84 -5.91
N HIS A 89 24.20 -11.27 -6.98
CA HIS A 89 24.86 -11.64 -8.26
C HIS A 89 25.48 -10.45 -8.99
N LYS A 90 25.21 -9.21 -8.56
CA LYS A 90 25.89 -8.00 -9.07
C LYS A 90 27.33 -7.88 -8.55
N LYS A 91 27.68 -8.56 -7.46
CA LYS A 91 29.02 -8.52 -6.86
C LYS A 91 29.89 -9.65 -7.39
N LYS A 92 31.20 -9.40 -7.48
CA LYS A 92 32.22 -10.41 -7.87
C LYS A 92 32.20 -11.67 -6.99
N HIS A 93 31.83 -11.53 -5.72
CA HIS A 93 31.65 -12.64 -4.78
C HIS A 93 30.22 -12.60 -4.20
N PRO A 94 29.25 -13.24 -4.86
CA PRO A 94 27.83 -13.14 -4.50
C PRO A 94 27.51 -13.65 -3.09
N ASN A 95 28.16 -14.74 -2.66
CA ASN A 95 27.89 -15.42 -1.38
C ASN A 95 28.98 -15.13 -0.33
N SER A 96 29.71 -14.03 -0.47
CA SER A 96 30.73 -13.68 0.52
C SER A 96 30.08 -13.38 1.86
N SER A 97 30.59 -13.96 2.95
CA SER A 97 30.17 -13.65 4.32
C SER A 97 30.42 -12.18 4.73
N LYS A 98 31.15 -11.42 3.89
CA LYS A 98 31.34 -9.97 4.05
C LYS A 98 30.18 -9.14 3.46
N ASN A 99 29.25 -9.77 2.75
CA ASN A 99 28.07 -9.09 2.22
C ASN A 99 27.08 -8.84 3.36
N LYS A 100 26.67 -7.57 3.53
CA LYS A 100 25.59 -7.21 4.44
C LYS A 100 24.26 -7.75 3.91
N ALA A 101 23.35 -8.07 4.83
CA ALA A 101 21.95 -8.33 4.51
C ALA A 101 21.40 -7.22 3.59
N ARG A 102 20.59 -7.62 2.62
CA ARG A 102 19.96 -6.70 1.66
C ARG A 102 18.45 -6.76 1.79
N ALA A 103 17.77 -5.72 1.30
CA ALA A 103 16.32 -5.76 1.19
C ALA A 103 15.89 -6.99 0.36
N ALA A 104 14.83 -7.66 0.83
CA ALA A 104 14.25 -8.82 0.15
C ALA A 104 13.69 -8.42 -1.20
N PHE A 105 13.01 -7.28 -1.25
CA PHE A 105 12.57 -6.63 -2.48
C PHE A 105 13.63 -5.61 -2.93
N VAL A 106 14.08 -5.76 -4.16
CA VAL A 106 15.04 -4.83 -4.78
C VAL A 106 14.36 -3.50 -5.15
N ASP A 107 13.03 -3.52 -5.27
CA ASP A 107 12.26 -2.42 -5.85
C ASP A 107 10.90 -2.27 -5.16
N THR A 108 10.92 -2.00 -3.85
CA THR A 108 9.69 -1.63 -3.12
C THR A 108 9.00 -0.44 -3.77
N GLY A 109 9.77 0.48 -4.38
CA GLY A 109 9.28 1.60 -5.17
C GLY A 109 8.47 1.18 -6.40
N LEU A 110 8.87 0.13 -7.12
CA LEU A 110 8.07 -0.39 -8.25
C LEU A 110 6.75 -0.99 -7.78
N TYR A 111 6.75 -1.77 -6.70
CA TYR A 111 5.50 -2.31 -6.13
C TYR A 111 4.58 -1.21 -5.61
N GLN A 112 5.16 -0.18 -4.97
CA GLN A 112 4.43 1.02 -4.54
C GLN A 112 3.83 1.77 -5.73
N ALA A 113 4.61 1.99 -6.80
CA ALA A 113 4.15 2.67 -8.01
C ALA A 113 3.06 1.87 -8.73
N SER A 114 3.21 0.54 -8.83
CA SER A 114 2.18 -0.33 -9.41
C SER A 114 0.91 -0.39 -8.57
N PHE A 115 1.04 -0.43 -7.24
CA PHE A 115 -0.11 -0.40 -6.34
C PHE A 115 -0.84 0.94 -6.39
N ARG A 116 -0.10 2.05 -6.45
CA ARG A 116 -0.63 3.39 -6.65
C ARG A 116 -1.38 3.50 -7.98
N ALA A 117 -0.76 3.06 -9.08
CA ALA A 117 -1.40 3.07 -10.40
C ALA A 117 -2.70 2.25 -10.42
N TRP A 118 -2.73 1.13 -9.69
CA TRP A 118 -3.94 0.33 -9.50
C TRP A 118 -5.02 1.08 -8.71
N LEU A 119 -4.68 1.76 -7.62
CA LEU A 119 -5.64 2.55 -6.83
C LEU A 119 -6.19 3.78 -7.58
N THR A 120 -5.37 4.38 -8.45
CA THR A 120 -5.74 5.60 -9.18
C THR A 120 -6.31 5.32 -10.58
N ASN A 121 -6.46 4.06 -10.99
CA ASN A 121 -6.80 3.64 -12.37
C ASN A 121 -5.99 4.40 -13.44
N ASP A 122 -4.71 4.67 -13.14
CA ASP A 122 -3.85 5.36 -14.09
C ASP A 122 -3.31 4.30 -15.05
N GLU A 123 -4.06 4.03 -16.13
CA GLU A 123 -3.57 3.20 -17.23
C GLU A 123 -2.42 3.95 -17.92
N SER A 124 -1.17 3.54 -17.63
CA SER A 124 0.04 4.07 -18.27
C SER A 124 0.09 3.81 -19.77
#